data_AF-A0A392V4C5-F1
#
_entry.id   AF-A0A392V4C5-F1
#
_cell.length_a   1.000
_cell.length_b   1.000
_cell.length_c   1.000
_cell.angle_alpha   90.00
_cell.angle_beta   90.00
_cell.angle_gamma   90.00
#
_symmetry.space_group_name_H-M   'P 1'
#
loop_
_entity.id
_entity.type
_entity.pdbx_description
1 polymer ?
#
loop_
_entity_poly.entity_id
_entity_poly.type
_entity_poly.pdbx_seq_one_letter_code
_entity_poly.pdbx_strand_id
1 'polypeptide(L)' 'YNTVEAEGDKCVKFESGLRPDLKQLVGILEIRNFANLVNKSNICDLDGKAKTSYYKEMNDKRGKSQDR' A
#
# COMPACT_ATOMS: atom_id res chain seq x y z
N TYR A 1 25.02 -19.13 9.56
CA TYR A 1 23.77 -19.48 8.87
C TYR A 1 23.24 -18.24 8.18
N ASN A 2 23.02 -18.33 6.88
CA ASN A 2 22.98 -17.22 5.93
C ASN A 2 21.71 -16.36 6.08
N THR A 3 21.89 -15.05 6.22
CA THR A 3 20.85 -14.06 6.58
C THR A 3 19.84 -13.80 5.46
N VAL A 4 20.19 -14.15 4.21
CA VAL A 4 19.42 -13.82 3.00
C VAL A 4 18.16 -14.68 2.86
N GLU A 5 18.25 -15.97 3.19
CA GLU A 5 17.08 -16.87 3.15
C GLU A 5 16.05 -16.50 4.21
N ALA A 6 16.51 -16.06 5.39
CA ALA A 6 15.65 -15.57 6.46
C ALA A 6 15.02 -14.20 6.15
N GLU A 7 15.63 -13.37 5.29
CA GLU A 7 15.04 -12.11 4.85
C GLU A 7 13.98 -12.34 3.78
N GLY A 8 14.22 -13.26 2.84
CA GLY A 8 13.23 -13.67 1.85
C GLY A 8 11.95 -14.22 2.48
N ASP A 9 12.07 -15.10 3.48
CA ASP A 9 10.91 -15.66 4.19
C ASP A 9 10.06 -14.56 4.88
N LYS A 10 10.71 -13.55 5.46
CA LYS A 10 10.01 -12.39 6.06
C LYS A 10 9.22 -11.60 5.02
N CYS A 11 9.80 -11.37 3.83
CA CYS A 11 9.11 -10.70 2.74
C CYS A 11 7.88 -11.49 2.29
N VAL A 12 8.05 -12.79 2.05
CA VAL A 12 6.95 -13.69 1.63
C VAL A 12 5.82 -13.71 2.65
N LYS A 13 6.14 -13.80 3.94
CA LYS A 13 5.15 -13.78 5.02
C LYS A 13 4.39 -12.46 5.07
N PHE A 14 5.07 -11.34 4.88
CA PHE A 14 4.44 -10.02 4.85
C PHE A 14 3.56 -9.84 3.62
N GLU A 15 4.05 -10.22 2.43
CA GLU A 15 3.31 -10.18 1.17
C GLU A 15 2.03 -11.02 1.19
N SER A 16 1.99 -12.09 1.99
CA SER A 16 0.78 -12.90 2.16
C SER A 16 -0.38 -12.14 2.80
N GLY A 17 -0.10 -11.15 3.66
CA GLY A 17 -1.08 -10.32 4.35
C GLY A 17 -1.35 -8.97 3.69
N LEU A 18 -0.68 -8.65 2.59
CA LEU A 18 -0.87 -7.39 1.87
C LEU A 18 -2.17 -7.42 1.06
N ARG A 19 -2.77 -6.22 0.91
CA ARG A 19 -3.85 -6.00 -0.06
C ARG A 19 -3.37 -6.34 -1.48
N PRO A 20 -4.25 -6.82 -2.37
CA PRO A 20 -3.89 -7.21 -3.74
C PRO A 20 -3.13 -6.11 -4.52
N ASP A 21 -3.56 -4.86 -4.40
CA ASP A 21 -2.91 -3.70 -5.03
C ASP A 21 -1.45 -3.52 -4.57
N LEU A 22 -1.20 -3.66 -3.26
CA LEU A 22 0.14 -3.55 -2.69
C LEU A 22 1.00 -4.76 -3.08
N LYS A 23 0.42 -5.96 -3.10
CA LYS A 23 1.11 -7.19 -3.51
C LYS A 23 1.53 -7.13 -4.98
N GLN A 24 0.68 -6.60 -5.86
CA GLN A 24 1.01 -6.44 -7.27
C GLN A 24 2.15 -5.42 -7.45
N LEU A 25 2.11 -4.31 -6.73
CA LEU A 25 3.18 -3.31 -6.75
C LEU A 25 4.52 -3.89 -6.26
N VAL A 26 4.50 -4.68 -5.20
CA VAL A 26 5.71 -5.33 -4.66
C VAL A 26 6.31 -6.30 -5.68
N GLY A 27 5.48 -7.10 -6.35
CA GLY A 27 5.91 -8.01 -7.40
C GLY A 27 6.52 -7.29 -8.60
N ILE A 28 5.94 -6.15 -9.02
CA ILE A 28 6.48 -5.32 -10.11
C ILE A 28 7.83 -4.69 -9.73
N LEU A 29 7.99 -4.29 -8.46
CA LEU A 29 9.20 -3.65 -7.96
C LEU A 29 10.30 -4.65 -7.53
N GLU A 30 10.03 -5.96 -7.62
CA GLU A 30 10.92 -7.07 -7.24
C GLU A 30 11.65 -6.84 -5.90
N ILE A 31 10.92 -6.36 -4.88
CA ILE A 31 11.54 -5.95 -3.63
C ILE A 31 11.93 -7.18 -2.80
N ARG A 32 13.23 -7.42 -2.65
CA ARG A 32 13.76 -8.55 -1.86
C ARG A 32 14.18 -8.18 -0.43
N ASN A 33 14.22 -6.88 -0.12
CA ASN A 33 14.60 -6.38 1.19
C ASN A 33 13.37 -6.01 2.03
N PHE A 34 13.30 -6.58 3.24
CA PHE A 34 12.14 -6.43 4.11
C PHE A 34 11.88 -4.98 4.53
N ALA A 35 12.93 -4.21 4.86
CA ALA A 35 12.76 -2.82 5.27
C ALA A 35 12.21 -1.96 4.12
N ASN A 36 12.69 -2.20 2.90
CA ASN A 36 12.21 -1.51 1.71
C ASN A 36 10.76 -1.90 1.36
N LEU A 37 10.42 -3.18 1.51
CA LEU A 37 9.07 -3.72 1.30
C LEU A 37 8.06 -3.04 2.22
N VAL A 38 8.36 -2.98 3.52
CA VAL A 38 7.50 -2.33 4.52
C VAL A 38 7.37 -0.84 4.24
N ASN A 39 8.48 -0.15 3.98
CA ASN A 39 8.46 1.30 3.74
C ASN A 39 7.64 1.66 2.48
N LYS A 40 7.86 0.97 1.36
CA LYS A 40 7.13 1.21 0.11
C LYS A 40 5.64 0.87 0.24
N SER A 41 5.32 -0.24 0.89
CA SER A 41 3.92 -0.63 1.14
C SER A 41 3.19 0.40 1.99
N ASN A 42 3.86 0.95 3.02
CA ASN A 42 3.30 1.99 3.88
C ASN A 42 3.05 3.30 3.12
N ILE A 43 4.00 3.73 2.28
CA ILE A 43 3.83 4.94 1.45
C ILE A 43 2.63 4.78 0.50
N CYS A 44 2.47 3.62 -0.13
CA CYS A 44 1.35 3.39 -1.05
C CYS A 44 -0.01 3.25 -0.35
N ASP A 45 -0.07 2.68 0.84
CA ASP A 45 -1.32 2.66 1.63
C ASP A 45 -1.72 4.08 2.05
N LEU A 46 -0.74 4.90 2.48
CA LEU A 46 -0.97 6.31 2.83
C LEU A 46 -1.41 7.15 1.64
N ASP A 47 -0.77 7.01 0.48
CA ASP A 47 -1.16 7.69 -0.76
C ASP A 47 -2.59 7.31 -1.18
N GLY A 48 -2.91 6.02 -1.15
CA GLY A 48 -4.26 5.52 -1.44
C GLY A 48 -5.32 6.10 -0.49
N LYS A 49 -5.01 6.20 0.80
CA LYS A 49 -5.91 6.79 1.81
C LYS A 49 -6.05 8.30 1.63
N ALA A 50 -4.96 9.02 1.38
CA ALA A 50 -4.98 10.46 1.13
C ALA A 50 -5.82 10.80 -0.10
N LYS A 51 -5.63 10.04 -1.19
CA LYS A 51 -6.42 10.16 -2.42
C LYS A 51 -7.90 9.91 -2.17
N THR A 52 -8.23 8.86 -1.42
CA THR A 52 -9.62 8.55 -1.05
C THR A 52 -10.25 9.65 -0.21
N SER A 53 -9.53 10.21 0.77
CA SER A 53 -10.01 11.34 1.58
C SER A 53 -10.31 12.56 0.71
N TYR A 54 -9.37 12.94 -0.15
CA TYR A 54 -9.49 14.09 -1.04
C TYR A 54 -10.76 14.01 -1.91
N TYR A 55 -10.99 12.89 -2.58
CA TYR A 55 -12.18 12.73 -3.43
C TYR A 55 -13.47 12.65 -2.62
N LYS A 56 -13.46 12.04 -1.44
CA LYS A 56 -14.62 12.00 -0.55
C LYS A 56 -15.04 13.41 -0.12
N GLU A 57 -14.08 14.23 0.30
CA GLU A 57 -14.32 15.62 0.72
C GLU A 57 -14.79 16.49 -0.45
N MET A 58 -14.22 16.28 -1.64
CA MET A 58 -14.66 16.98 -2.85
C MET A 58 -16.07 16.58 -3.28
N ASN A 59 -16.45 15.31 -3.13
CA ASN A 59 -17.79 14.82 -3.42
C ASN A 59 -18.83 15.32 -2.40
N ASP A 60 -18.51 15.35 -1.11
CA ASP A 60 -19.41 15.88 -0.06
C ASP A 60 -19.74 17.36 -0.30
N LYS A 61 -18.74 18.16 -0.70
CA LYS A 61 -18.92 19.57 -1.07
C LYS A 61 -19.81 19.76 -2.30
N ARG A 62 -19.78 18.83 -3.28
CA ARG A 62 -20.69 18.87 -4.45
C ARG A 62 -22.09 18.38 -4.11
N GLY A 63 -22.23 17.36 -3.27
CA GLY A 63 -23.52 16.80 -2.85
C GLY A 63 -24.38 17.79 -2.05
N LYS A 64 -23.75 18.69 -1.27
CA LYS A 64 -24.45 19.74 -0.53
C LYS A 64 -25.04 20.87 -1.39
N SER A 65 -24.71 20.96 -2.68
CA SER A 65 -25.27 21.98 -3.58
C SER A 65 -26.53 21.53 -4.32
N GLN A 66 -26.99 20.28 -4.13
CA GLN A 66 -28.17 19.74 -4.80
C GLN A 66 -29.43 19.67 -3.92
N ASP A 67 -29.40 20.24 -2.71
CA ASP A 67 -30.60 20.51 -1.92
C ASP A 67 -31.07 21.94 -2.21
N ARG A 68 -31.77 22.11 -3.33
CA ARG A 68 -32.56 23.30 -3.67
C ARG A 68 -33.88 22.85 -4.27
#